data_AF-A0A379VJF0-F1
#
_entry.id   AF-A0A379VJF0-F1
#
_cell.length_a   1.000
_cell.length_b   1.000
_cell.length_c   1.000
_cell.angle_alpha   90.00
_cell.angle_beta   90.00
_cell.angle_gamma   90.00
#
_symmetry.space_group_name_H-M   'P 1'
#
loop_
_entity.id
_entity.type
_entity.pdbx_description
1 polymer ?
#
loop_
_entity_poly.entity_id
_entity_poly.type
_entity_poly.pdbx_seq_one_letter_code
_entity_poly.pdbx_strand_id
1 'polypeptide(L)'
;MSDMAKNLILWLVIAVVLMSVFQSFGPSESNGRKVDYSTFLQEVNQDQVREARINGREINVTKKDSNRYTTYIPINDPKLLDNLLTKKRQGCWRTT
;
A
#
# COMPACT_ATOMS: atom_id res chain seq x y z
N MET A 1 10.63 16.28 -45.07
CA MET A 1 11.24 15.55 -43.94
C MET A 1 10.62 14.17 -43.92
N SER A 2 11.49 13.17 -44.01
CA SER A 2 11.27 11.78 -44.40
C SER A 2 10.05 11.12 -43.76
N ASP A 3 9.19 10.50 -44.58
CA ASP A 3 8.05 9.68 -44.16
C ASP A 3 8.44 8.54 -43.18
N MET A 4 9.72 8.19 -43.13
CA MET A 4 10.29 7.26 -42.15
C MET A 4 10.30 7.81 -40.70
N ALA A 5 10.50 9.12 -40.50
CA ALA A 5 10.49 9.73 -39.17
C ALA A 5 9.08 9.84 -38.55
N LYS A 6 8.06 9.96 -39.40
CA LYS A 6 6.64 10.00 -38.97
C LYS A 6 6.19 8.67 -38.36
N ASN A 7 6.54 7.55 -38.99
CA ASN A 7 6.26 6.23 -38.42
C ASN A 7 7.02 6.00 -37.11
N LEU A 8 8.26 6.46 -37.04
CA LEU A 8 9.07 6.32 -35.82
C LEU A 8 8.43 7.05 -34.62
N ILE A 9 7.89 8.25 -34.82
CA ILE A 9 7.21 9.01 -33.77
C ILE A 9 5.92 8.32 -33.32
N LEU A 10 5.14 7.76 -34.25
CA LEU A 10 3.91 7.03 -33.93
C LEU A 10 4.19 5.80 -33.05
N TRP A 11 5.22 5.03 -33.40
CA TRP A 11 5.67 3.89 -32.59
C TRP A 11 6.14 4.30 -31.19
N LEU A 12 6.83 5.43 -31.08
CA LEU A 12 7.30 5.97 -29.79
C LEU A 12 6.12 6.31 -28.87
N VAL A 13 5.07 6.96 -29.38
CA VAL A 13 3.88 7.30 -28.59
C VAL A 13 3.20 6.04 -28.03
N ILE A 14 3.07 4.98 -28.84
CA ILE A 14 2.48 3.71 -28.38
C ILE A 14 3.31 3.10 -27.25
N ALA A 15 4.64 3.08 -27.38
CA ALA A 15 5.53 2.56 -26.34
C ALA A 15 5.38 3.32 -25.01
N VAL A 16 5.30 4.66 -25.06
CA VAL A 16 5.12 5.51 -23.87
C VAL A 16 3.75 5.27 -23.22
N VAL A 17 2.67 5.18 -24.00
CA VAL A 17 1.32 4.92 -23.48
C VAL A 17 1.26 3.57 -22.79
N LEU A 18 1.80 2.51 -23.41
CA LEU A 18 1.86 1.19 -22.79
C LEU A 18 2.64 1.21 -21.47
N MET A 19 3.80 1.86 -21.44
CA MET A 19 4.60 2.00 -20.22
C MET A 19 3.86 2.77 -19.13
N SER A 20 3.15 3.85 -19.47
CA SER A 20 2.38 4.66 -18.52
C SER A 20 1.17 3.91 -17.95
N VAL A 21 0.46 3.16 -18.79
CA VAL A 21 -0.68 2.33 -18.35
C VAL A 21 -0.21 1.22 -17.42
N PHE A 22 0.90 0.53 -17.75
CA PHE A 22 1.47 -0.48 -16.86
C PHE A 22 2.03 0.11 -15.55
N GLN A 23 2.62 1.31 -15.58
CA GLN A 23 3.03 2.02 -14.36
C GLN A 23 1.84 2.47 -13.51
N SER A 24 0.70 2.79 -14.12
CA SER A 24 -0.53 3.19 -13.41
C SER A 24 -1.23 2.03 -12.72
N PHE A 25 -1.08 0.80 -13.23
CA PHE A 25 -1.62 -0.41 -12.61
C PHE A 25 -0.62 -1.16 -11.72
N GLY A 26 0.67 -0.83 -11.82
CA GLY A 26 1.67 -1.32 -10.89
C GLY A 26 1.46 -0.69 -9.51
N PRO A 27 1.45 -1.46 -8.40
CA PRO A 27 1.58 -0.84 -7.08
C PRO A 27 2.87 -0.02 -7.13
N SER A 28 2.77 1.29 -6.90
CA SER A 28 3.95 2.14 -6.79
C SER A 28 4.83 1.48 -5.72
N GLU A 29 5.92 0.83 -6.15
CA GLU A 29 6.93 0.27 -5.26
C GLU A 29 7.55 1.45 -4.53
N SER A 30 6.89 1.90 -3.46
CA SER A 30 7.61 2.56 -2.40
C SER A 30 8.64 1.55 -1.97
N ASN A 31 9.93 1.86 -2.14
CA ASN A 31 11.07 1.13 -1.61
C ASN A 31 10.81 0.77 -0.14
N GLY A 32 10.07 -0.31 0.05
CA GLY A 32 9.34 -0.60 1.25
C GLY A 32 10.33 -1.22 2.19
N ARG A 33 10.96 -0.38 3.02
CA ARG A 33 11.83 -0.85 4.08
C ARG A 33 11.07 -1.98 4.80
N LYS A 34 11.62 -3.19 4.81
CA LYS A 34 10.98 -4.28 5.55
C LYS A 34 11.16 -4.01 7.03
N VAL A 35 10.06 -3.90 7.74
CA VAL A 35 10.03 -3.63 9.18
C VAL A 35 9.36 -4.79 9.88
N ASP A 36 9.94 -5.21 11.00
CA ASP A 36 9.39 -6.28 11.82
C ASP A 36 7.99 -5.93 12.36
N TYR A 37 7.14 -6.95 12.47
CA TYR A 37 5.75 -6.80 12.92
C TYR A 37 5.65 -6.23 14.34
N SER A 38 6.61 -6.54 15.22
CA SER A 38 6.69 -5.99 16.58
C SER A 38 6.92 -4.48 16.58
N THR A 39 7.78 -3.98 15.69
CA THR A 39 8.03 -2.55 15.51
C THR A 39 6.78 -1.86 14.96
N PHE A 40 6.08 -2.47 14.00
CA PHE A 40 4.80 -1.95 13.53
C PHE A 40 3.77 -1.83 14.67
N LEU A 41 3.60 -2.88 15.49
CA LEU A 41 2.71 -2.85 16.66
C LEU A 41 3.04 -1.73 17.63
N GLN A 42 4.33 -1.53 17.90
CA GLN A 42 4.81 -0.46 18.78
C GLN A 42 4.45 0.92 18.20
N GLU A 43 4.61 1.12 16.89
CA GLU A 43 4.29 2.37 16.21
C GLU A 43 2.78 2.63 16.11
N VAL A 44 1.96 1.58 15.95
CA VAL A 44 0.50 1.67 16.01
C VAL A 44 0.05 2.09 17.41
N ASN A 45 0.63 1.50 18.46
CA ASN A 45 0.33 1.87 19.85
C ASN A 45 0.74 3.30 20.18
N GLN A 46 1.77 3.83 19.52
CA GLN A 46 2.24 5.21 19.66
C GLN A 46 1.51 6.20 18.73
N ASP A 47 0.47 5.76 18.02
CA ASP A 47 -0.32 6.59 17.08
C ASP A 47 0.56 7.22 15.98
N GLN A 48 1.66 6.56 15.59
CA GLN A 48 2.56 7.04 14.53
C GLN A 48 2.14 6.58 13.12
N VAL A 49 1.23 5.62 13.06
CA VAL A 49 0.69 5.06 11.81
C VAL A 49 -0.51 5.88 11.35
N ARG A 50 -0.43 6.43 10.14
CA ARG A 50 -1.54 7.17 9.50
C ARG A 50 -2.47 6.24 8.73
N GLU A 51 -1.91 5.29 8.00
CA GLU A 51 -2.67 4.38 7.16
C GLU A 51 -1.96 3.02 7.09
N ALA A 52 -2.72 1.93 7.17
CA ALA A 52 -2.23 0.57 6.99
C ALA A 52 -3.10 -0.15 5.95
N ARG A 53 -2.49 -0.56 4.84
CA ARG A 53 -3.14 -1.30 3.76
C ARG A 53 -2.72 -2.75 3.84
N ILE A 54 -3.69 -3.64 4.03
CA ILE A 54 -3.46 -5.08 4.21
C ILE A 54 -3.71 -5.76 2.86
N ASN A 55 -2.69 -6.39 2.31
CA ASN A 55 -2.71 -7.19 1.08
C ASN A 55 -2.35 -8.65 1.42
N GLY A 56 -3.34 -9.41 1.88
CA GLY A 56 -3.14 -10.81 2.28
C GLY A 56 -2.22 -10.93 3.51
N ARG A 57 -0.94 -11.25 3.28
CA ARG A 57 0.09 -11.40 4.34
C ARG A 57 1.02 -10.19 4.48
N GLU A 58 0.94 -9.27 3.54
CA GLU A 58 1.72 -8.03 3.53
C GLU A 58 0.87 -6.87 4.04
N ILE A 59 1.45 -6.04 4.89
CA ILE A 59 0.84 -4.79 5.33
C ILE A 59 1.75 -3.65 4.86
N ASN A 60 1.22 -2.80 3.99
CA ASN A 60 1.84 -1.55 3.58
C ASN A 60 1.41 -0.45 4.54
N VAL A 61 2.37 0.07 5.30
CA VAL A 61 2.15 1.06 6.34
C VAL A 61 2.64 2.41 5.86
N THR A 62 1.82 3.44 6.06
CA THR A 62 2.17 4.84 5.88
C THR A 62 2.16 5.53 7.24
N LYS A 63 3.32 6.03 7.65
CA LYS A 63 3.47 6.83 8.88
C LYS A 63 2.88 8.23 8.71
N LYS A 64 2.65 8.91 9.84
CA LYS A 64 2.32 10.34 9.86
C LYS A 64 3.43 11.21 9.24
N ASP A 65 4.68 10.78 9.37
CA ASP A 65 5.87 11.40 8.80
C ASP A 65 6.04 11.11 7.28
N SER A 66 4.99 10.70 6.57
CA SER A 66 5.00 10.30 5.15
C SER A 66 5.88 9.09 4.78
N ASN A 67 6.69 8.58 5.71
CA ASN A 67 7.49 7.38 5.57
C ASN A 67 6.63 6.13 5.35
N ARG A 68 7.00 5.31 4.36
CA ARG A 68 6.30 4.07 4.02
C ARG A 68 7.19 2.86 4.21
N TYR A 69 6.60 1.79 4.72
CA TYR A 69 7.30 0.53 4.92
C TYR A 69 6.34 -0.65 4.78
N THR A 70 6.89 -1.82 4.51
CA THR A 70 6.11 -3.05 4.39
C THR A 70 6.46 -3.94 5.56
N THR A 71 5.45 -4.45 6.24
CA THR A 71 5.61 -5.47 7.28
C THR A 71 4.88 -6.75 6.87
N TYR A 72 5.40 -7.89 7.30
CA TYR A 72 4.77 -9.19 7.05
C TYR A 72 4.20 -9.72 8.35
N ILE A 73 2.99 -10.27 8.27
CA ILE A 73 2.40 -11.00 9.39
C ILE A 73 2.99 -12.41 9.38
N PRO A 74 3.79 -12.82 10.39
CA PRO A 74 4.44 -14.12 10.40
C PRO A 74 3.48 -15.29 10.62
N ILE A 75 2.26 -15.03 11.13
CA ILE A 75 1.27 -16.06 11.46
C ILE A 75 -0.08 -15.64 10.85
N ASN A 76 -0.65 -16.50 9.99
CA ASN A 76 -2.05 -16.42 9.56
C ASN A 76 -2.95 -16.70 10.78
N ASP A 77 -3.14 -15.72 11.66
CA ASP A 77 -4.04 -15.87 12.81
C ASP A 77 -5.38 -15.17 12.51
N PRO A 78 -6.43 -15.91 12.11
CA PRO A 78 -7.76 -15.34 11.83
C PRO A 78 -8.37 -14.60 13.03
N LYS A 79 -7.86 -14.80 14.25
CA LYS A 79 -8.30 -14.06 15.46
C LYS A 79 -7.99 -12.57 15.43
N LEU A 80 -6.98 -12.12 14.68
CA LEU A 80 -6.67 -10.68 14.57
C LEU A 80 -7.66 -9.96 13.64
N LEU A 81 -8.15 -10.64 12.60
CA LEU A 81 -9.19 -10.12 11.72
C LEU A 81 -10.51 -9.92 12.50
N ASP A 82 -10.88 -10.90 13.33
CA ASP A 82 -12.04 -10.81 14.23
C ASP A 82 -11.93 -9.66 15.24
N ASN A 83 -10.73 -9.40 15.78
CA ASN A 83 -10.51 -8.28 16.69
C ASN A 83 -10.59 -6.91 15.99
N LEU A 84 -10.03 -6.78 14.79
CA LEU A 84 -10.12 -5.54 14.00
C LEU A 84 -11.56 -5.26 13.51
N LEU A 85 -12.30 -6.29 13.12
CA LEU A 85 -13.74 -6.21 12.80
C LEU A 85 -14.58 -5.88 14.04
N THR A 86 -14.25 -6.44 15.20
CA THR A 86 -14.95 -6.18 16.46
C THR A 86 -14.72 -4.74 16.94
N LYS A 87 -13.51 -4.19 16.80
CA LYS A 87 -13.21 -2.81 17.21
C LYS A 87 -14.03 -1.76 16.43
N LYS A 88 -14.38 -2.04 15.17
CA LYS A 88 -15.29 -1.18 14.38
C LYS A 88 -16.75 -1.19 14.87
N ARG A 89 -17.18 -2.21 15.62
CA ARG A 89 -18.56 -2.30 16.14
C ARG A 89 -18.76 -1.69 17.53
N GLN A 90 -17.70 -1.35 18.26
CA GLN A 90 -17.81 -0.75 19.60
C GLN A 90 -17.87 0.78 19.58
N GLY A 91 -17.98 1.39 18.40
CA GLY A 91 -18.25 2.83 18.21
C GLY A 91 -19.73 3.19 18.16
N CYS A 92 -20.62 2.41 18.80
CA CYS A 92 -22.05 2.75 18.88
C CYS A 92 -22.46 2.94 20.35
N TRP A 93 -22.35 4.19 20.78
CA TRP A 93 -23.11 4.91 21.82
C TRP A 93 -23.70 4.10 22.98
N ARG A 94 -23.02 4.20 24.13
CA ARG A 94 -23.60 4.03 25.46
C ARG A 94 -23.83 5.41 26.07
N THR A 95 -25.03 5.98 25.91
CA THR A 95 -25.82 6.84 26.84
C THR A 95 -27.20 6.91 26.16
N THR A 96 -28.35 6.66 26.78
CA THR A 96 -28.89 6.92 28.12
C THR A 96 -29.92 5.85 28.45
#